data_AF-A0A9Q0S830-F1
#
_entry.id   AF-A0A9Q0S830-F1
#
_cell.length_a   1.000
_cell.length_b   1.000
_cell.length_c   1.000
_cell.angle_alpha   90.00
_cell.angle_beta   90.00
_cell.angle_gamma   90.00
#
_symmetry.space_group_name_H-M   'P 1'
#
loop_
_entity.id
_entity.type
_entity.pdbx_description
1 polymer ?
#
loop_
_entity_poly.entity_id
_entity_poly.type
_entity_poly.pdbx_seq_one_letter_code
_entity_poly.pdbx_strand_id
1 'polypeptide(L)'
;MCPLFSPFVLLILFVGPMFLLCSAFTVKFEPTALTVHMHTTEAANLTLEGLPALSASSYLRILSDNEKLAQVSKEIQPSEIVDGRWSGSFEVNGIFLGNANIYVELYQPNVNPERGSETLPLTIIRENRAIDHAFTGSVALLVALLYINFGAALDLKKLKGIVRKPIGPIIGFCGQFIVMPLLGFGLGYLIFPDSVEMQLGIFFTGCSPAGGASNIWTVILGGNMDLSITMTSISTIAAFGMMPLWIFTLGKVIFDRGSLEVPYSNLATYVVALIVPLALGLLIQRYLPRVSNILVRILKPLSILLILFIVIFAIVTNLYLFELFSWQIILAGLGLPWLGYVIGYLVAGILGQNHKDRLAIGLETGIQNTGISIFLLRFALPQPQADLTTVVPVSVAIMTPVPLLVYYVILKIHECMAKDRQEALIDGRDISGSIEHGKDSAIISDQLSKYDAVAEGENNKDR
;
A
#
# COMPACT_ATOMS: atom_id res chain seq x y z
N MET A 1 35.86 9.32 -35.00
CA MET A 1 35.60 8.72 -36.33
C MET A 1 36.37 7.42 -36.42
N CYS A 2 35.71 6.28 -36.22
CA CYS A 2 36.14 4.99 -36.74
C CYS A 2 34.90 4.07 -36.76
N PRO A 3 34.55 3.47 -37.91
CA PRO A 3 33.30 2.76 -38.12
C PRO A 3 33.51 1.25 -37.93
N LEU A 4 32.65 0.60 -37.15
CA LEU A 4 32.56 -0.86 -37.10
C LEU A 4 31.08 -1.24 -36.93
N PHE A 5 30.26 -0.81 -37.89
CA PHE A 5 28.96 -1.43 -38.15
C PHE A 5 29.25 -2.73 -38.93
N SER A 6 29.28 -3.84 -38.22
CA SER A 6 29.42 -5.17 -38.82
C SER A 6 28.14 -5.52 -39.60
N PRO A 7 28.22 -6.04 -40.83
CA PRO A 7 27.05 -6.51 -41.60
C PRO A 7 26.28 -7.65 -40.93
N PHE A 8 26.82 -8.25 -39.86
CA PHE A 8 26.14 -9.26 -39.04
C PHE A 8 24.99 -8.71 -38.18
N VAL A 9 25.07 -7.45 -37.73
CA VAL A 9 24.01 -6.85 -36.87
C VAL A 9 22.78 -6.47 -37.70
N LEU A 10 22.97 -6.11 -38.98
CA LEU A 10 21.86 -5.84 -39.89
C LEU A 10 21.13 -7.12 -40.33
N LEU A 11 21.84 -8.25 -40.43
CA LEU A 11 21.22 -9.55 -40.75
C LEU A 11 20.30 -10.02 -39.61
N ILE A 12 20.65 -9.75 -38.35
CA ILE A 12 19.81 -10.07 -37.19
C ILE A 12 18.58 -9.15 -37.10
N LEU A 13 18.73 -7.87 -37.49
CA LEU A 13 17.60 -6.92 -37.52
C LEU A 13 16.62 -7.14 -38.69
N PHE A 14 17.05 -7.76 -39.79
CA PHE A 14 16.18 -8.05 -40.94
C PHE A 14 15.69 -9.50 -41.03
N VAL A 15 16.40 -10.47 -40.47
CA VAL A 15 15.98 -11.88 -40.42
C VAL A 15 15.28 -12.23 -39.10
N GLY A 16 15.56 -11.49 -38.02
CA GLY A 16 14.91 -11.65 -36.71
C GLY A 16 13.39 -11.49 -36.70
N PRO A 17 12.77 -10.54 -37.44
CA PRO A 17 11.31 -10.42 -37.48
C PRO A 17 10.68 -11.37 -38.53
N MET A 18 11.47 -12.20 -39.23
CA MET A 18 10.97 -13.19 -40.18
C MET A 18 10.91 -14.62 -39.62
N PHE A 19 11.12 -14.80 -38.31
CA PHE A 19 10.40 -15.83 -37.56
C PHE A 19 9.02 -15.25 -37.22
N LEU A 20 8.22 -15.08 -38.26
CA LEU A 20 6.77 -15.07 -38.09
C LEU A 20 6.43 -16.33 -37.29
N LEU A 21 5.88 -16.13 -36.09
CA LEU A 21 5.12 -17.15 -35.37
C LEU A 21 4.05 -17.65 -36.34
N CYS A 22 4.40 -18.67 -37.13
CA CYS A 22 3.46 -19.39 -37.95
C CYS A 22 2.68 -20.27 -36.98
N SER A 23 1.69 -19.69 -36.30
CA SER A 23 0.69 -20.46 -35.59
C SER A 23 0.10 -21.46 -36.58
N ALA A 24 0.17 -22.75 -36.27
CA ALA A 24 -0.22 -23.81 -37.20
C ALA A 24 -1.71 -23.75 -37.61
N PHE A 25 -2.54 -23.07 -36.82
CA PHE A 25 -3.96 -22.88 -37.05
C PHE A 25 -4.44 -21.55 -36.45
N THR A 26 -5.53 -21.02 -36.99
CA THR A 26 -6.18 -19.78 -36.54
C THR A 26 -7.21 -20.09 -35.47
N VAL A 27 -7.16 -19.32 -34.39
CA VAL A 27 -8.11 -19.39 -33.27
C VAL A 27 -8.91 -18.11 -33.21
N LYS A 28 -10.24 -18.21 -33.10
CA LYS A 28 -11.14 -17.07 -32.87
C LYS A 28 -12.04 -17.36 -31.68
N PHE A 29 -12.07 -16.44 -30.73
CA PHE A 29 -12.93 -16.51 -29.56
C PHE A 29 -14.09 -15.53 -29.67
N GLU A 30 -15.28 -15.98 -29.28
CA GLU A 30 -16.46 -15.13 -29.15
C GLU A 30 -17.08 -15.32 -27.76
N PRO A 31 -17.08 -14.28 -26.90
CA PRO A 31 -16.56 -12.92 -27.11
C PRO A 31 -15.02 -12.84 -27.15
N THR A 32 -14.47 -11.73 -27.66
CA THR A 32 -13.01 -11.49 -27.76
C THR A 32 -12.32 -11.25 -26.42
N ALA A 33 -13.08 -11.00 -25.36
CA ALA A 33 -12.64 -10.94 -23.96
C ALA A 33 -13.78 -11.45 -23.09
N LEU A 34 -13.46 -12.21 -22.04
CA LEU A 34 -14.45 -12.81 -21.15
C LEU A 34 -14.28 -12.28 -19.73
N THR A 35 -15.38 -11.85 -19.12
CA THR A 35 -15.43 -11.48 -17.70
C THR A 35 -16.21 -12.55 -16.97
N VAL A 36 -15.62 -13.14 -15.94
CA VAL A 36 -16.24 -14.24 -15.17
C VAL A 36 -16.31 -13.85 -13.70
N HIS A 37 -17.40 -14.21 -13.04
CA HIS A 37 -17.50 -14.00 -11.60
C HIS A 37 -16.81 -15.13 -10.83
N MET A 38 -16.18 -14.78 -9.71
CA MET A 38 -15.52 -15.75 -8.85
C MET A 38 -16.52 -16.82 -8.36
N HIS A 39 -16.10 -18.09 -8.45
CA HIS A 39 -16.90 -19.30 -8.19
C HIS A 39 -18.13 -19.48 -9.10
N THR A 40 -18.11 -18.85 -10.27
CA THR A 40 -19.13 -19.05 -11.31
C THR A 40 -18.50 -19.61 -12.58
N THR A 41 -19.33 -20.24 -13.38
CA THR A 41 -18.96 -20.78 -14.68
C THR A 41 -19.63 -19.97 -15.77
N GLU A 42 -18.84 -19.51 -16.73
CA GLU A 42 -19.34 -18.80 -17.92
C GLU A 42 -18.97 -19.58 -19.18
N ALA A 43 -19.85 -19.56 -20.17
CA ALA A 43 -19.62 -20.20 -21.44
C ALA A 43 -19.04 -19.21 -22.46
N ALA A 44 -18.06 -19.65 -23.23
CA ALA A 44 -17.52 -18.92 -24.38
C ALA A 44 -17.52 -19.82 -25.62
N ASN A 45 -17.61 -19.20 -26.78
CA ASN A 45 -17.55 -19.90 -28.05
C ASN A 45 -16.15 -19.79 -28.64
N LEU A 46 -15.73 -20.85 -29.30
CA LEU A 46 -14.43 -20.99 -29.93
C LEU A 46 -14.63 -21.53 -31.34
N THR A 47 -13.97 -20.89 -32.30
CA THR A 47 -13.87 -21.34 -33.69
C THR A 47 -12.41 -21.54 -34.06
N LEU A 48 -12.09 -22.71 -34.58
CA LEU A 48 -10.76 -23.10 -35.05
C LEU A 48 -10.79 -23.23 -36.56
N GLU A 49 -9.83 -22.61 -37.26
CA GLU A 49 -9.72 -22.66 -38.71
C GLU A 49 -8.28 -23.01 -39.14
N GLY A 50 -8.15 -23.75 -40.25
CA GLY A 50 -6.84 -24.08 -40.82
C GLY A 50 -6.09 -25.17 -40.06
N LEU A 51 -6.81 -26.09 -39.41
CA LEU A 51 -6.19 -27.21 -38.69
C LEU A 51 -5.54 -28.20 -39.67
N PRO A 52 -4.32 -28.70 -39.38
CA PRO A 52 -3.68 -29.74 -40.20
C PRO A 52 -4.41 -31.08 -40.09
N ALA A 53 -4.09 -32.03 -40.97
CA ALA A 53 -4.62 -33.39 -40.86
C ALA A 53 -4.11 -34.07 -39.57
N LEU A 54 -5.01 -34.36 -38.64
CA LEU A 54 -4.69 -34.88 -37.30
C LEU A 54 -4.72 -36.41 -37.27
N SER A 55 -3.77 -37.02 -36.55
CA SER A 55 -3.78 -38.46 -36.27
C SER A 55 -4.79 -38.80 -35.17
N ALA A 56 -5.24 -40.06 -35.10
CA ALA A 56 -6.20 -40.52 -34.10
C ALA A 56 -5.71 -40.39 -32.63
N SER A 57 -4.42 -40.18 -32.43
CA SER A 57 -3.78 -39.98 -31.11
C SER A 57 -3.48 -38.52 -30.79
N SER A 58 -3.80 -37.59 -31.69
CA SER A 58 -3.70 -36.14 -31.46
C SER A 58 -4.99 -35.61 -30.87
N TYR A 59 -4.95 -34.54 -30.09
CA TYR A 59 -6.15 -33.85 -29.60
C TYR A 59 -5.82 -32.38 -29.32
N LEU A 60 -6.84 -31.51 -29.32
CA LEU A 60 -6.65 -30.13 -28.87
C LEU A 60 -7.15 -29.98 -27.44
N ARG A 61 -6.44 -29.17 -26.64
CA ARG A 61 -6.86 -28.78 -25.30
C ARG A 61 -7.02 -27.27 -25.22
N ILE A 62 -8.07 -26.86 -24.52
CA ILE A 62 -8.25 -25.48 -24.09
C ILE A 62 -7.70 -25.38 -22.67
N LEU A 63 -6.71 -24.52 -22.48
CA LEU A 63 -5.99 -24.38 -21.22
C LEU A 63 -6.01 -22.92 -20.75
N SER A 64 -5.95 -22.74 -19.44
CA SER A 64 -5.69 -21.44 -18.81
C SER A 64 -4.19 -21.32 -18.54
N ASP A 65 -3.62 -20.13 -18.73
CA ASP A 65 -2.24 -19.85 -18.31
C ASP A 65 -2.07 -19.89 -16.78
N ASN A 66 -3.15 -19.76 -16.03
CA ASN A 66 -3.16 -19.87 -14.58
C ASN A 66 -4.38 -20.64 -14.08
N GLU A 67 -4.20 -21.96 -13.88
CA GLU A 67 -5.23 -22.86 -13.36
C GLU A 67 -5.69 -22.54 -11.93
N LYS A 68 -4.95 -21.70 -11.18
CA LYS A 68 -5.39 -21.23 -9.85
C LYS A 68 -6.42 -20.11 -9.95
N LEU A 69 -6.42 -19.37 -11.06
CA LEU A 69 -7.35 -18.26 -11.30
C LEU A 69 -8.58 -18.75 -12.06
N ALA A 70 -8.38 -19.57 -13.10
CA ALA A 70 -9.47 -20.14 -13.88
C ALA A 70 -9.16 -21.53 -14.38
N GLN A 71 -10.13 -22.43 -14.27
CA GLN A 71 -10.06 -23.77 -14.83
C GLN A 71 -10.93 -23.88 -16.06
N VAL A 72 -10.38 -24.52 -17.10
CA VAL A 72 -11.07 -24.87 -18.33
C VAL A 72 -10.86 -26.34 -18.58
N SER A 73 -11.94 -27.09 -18.78
CA SER A 73 -11.88 -28.54 -19.02
C SER A 73 -12.60 -28.87 -20.33
N LYS A 74 -11.90 -28.66 -21.45
CA LYS A 74 -12.37 -29.12 -22.76
C LYS A 74 -11.22 -29.69 -23.59
N GLU A 75 -11.36 -30.97 -23.91
CA GLU A 75 -10.55 -31.63 -24.93
C GLU A 75 -11.40 -31.79 -26.19
N ILE A 76 -10.80 -31.55 -27.35
CA ILE A 76 -11.45 -31.69 -28.65
C ILE A 76 -10.76 -32.83 -29.38
N GLN A 77 -11.52 -33.88 -29.68
CA GLN A 77 -10.99 -35.05 -30.38
C GLN A 77 -10.99 -34.84 -31.89
N PRO A 78 -10.08 -35.48 -32.64
CA PRO A 78 -10.00 -35.33 -34.11
C PRO A 78 -11.30 -35.68 -34.84
N SER A 79 -12.12 -36.58 -34.29
CA SER A 79 -13.41 -36.98 -34.84
C SER A 79 -14.46 -35.88 -34.86
N GLU A 80 -14.27 -34.82 -34.07
CA GLU A 80 -15.20 -33.69 -33.99
C GLU A 80 -14.88 -32.60 -35.04
N ILE A 81 -13.73 -32.71 -35.71
CA ILE A 81 -13.22 -31.69 -36.64
C ILE A 81 -13.68 -32.04 -38.05
N VAL A 82 -14.39 -31.12 -38.70
CA VAL A 82 -14.94 -31.30 -40.07
C VAL A 82 -14.25 -30.29 -40.99
N ASP A 83 -13.62 -30.78 -42.05
CA ASP A 83 -12.92 -29.96 -43.06
C ASP A 83 -11.88 -28.99 -42.48
N GLY A 84 -11.12 -29.43 -41.47
CA GLY A 84 -10.10 -28.60 -40.81
C GLY A 84 -10.66 -27.42 -40.02
N ARG A 85 -11.96 -27.45 -39.71
CA ARG A 85 -12.66 -26.48 -38.88
C ARG A 85 -13.37 -27.16 -37.72
N TRP A 86 -13.42 -26.44 -36.61
CA TRP A 86 -14.21 -26.82 -35.44
C TRP A 86 -14.85 -25.59 -34.83
N SER A 87 -16.09 -25.72 -34.38
CA SER A 87 -16.78 -24.66 -33.65
C SER A 87 -17.57 -25.28 -32.52
N GLY A 88 -17.45 -24.70 -31.33
CA GLY A 88 -18.17 -25.19 -30.15
C GLY A 88 -18.06 -24.24 -28.97
N SER A 89 -18.86 -24.53 -27.95
CA SER A 89 -18.81 -23.83 -26.67
C SER A 89 -17.93 -24.58 -25.68
N PHE A 90 -17.26 -23.83 -24.81
CA PHE A 90 -16.52 -24.36 -23.67
C PHE A 90 -16.86 -23.54 -22.43
N GLU A 91 -16.72 -24.16 -21.27
CA GLU A 91 -17.03 -23.56 -19.98
C GLU A 91 -15.74 -23.15 -19.26
N VAL A 92 -15.76 -21.95 -18.72
CA VAL A 92 -14.66 -21.37 -17.94
C VAL A 92 -15.13 -21.20 -16.51
N ASN A 93 -14.50 -21.92 -15.58
CA ASN A 93 -14.78 -21.80 -14.16
C ASN A 93 -13.81 -20.79 -13.53
N GLY A 94 -14.34 -19.65 -13.06
CA GLY A 94 -13.55 -18.66 -12.34
C GLY A 94 -13.33 -19.09 -10.89
N ILE A 95 -12.09 -19.32 -10.48
CA ILE A 95 -11.76 -19.80 -9.13
C ILE A 95 -11.42 -18.64 -8.21
N PHE A 96 -10.57 -17.74 -8.69
CA PHE A 96 -10.03 -16.65 -7.87
C PHE A 96 -9.85 -15.38 -8.72
N LEU A 97 -9.94 -14.21 -8.06
CA LEU A 97 -9.85 -12.93 -8.73
C LEU A 97 -8.46 -12.67 -9.35
N GLY A 98 -8.46 -12.06 -10.54
CA GLY A 98 -7.23 -11.79 -11.27
C GLY A 98 -7.46 -11.76 -12.77
N ASN A 99 -6.35 -11.65 -13.50
CA ASN A 99 -6.33 -11.71 -14.96
C ASN A 99 -5.62 -12.99 -15.39
N ALA A 100 -6.18 -13.69 -16.37
CA ALA A 100 -5.62 -14.90 -16.96
C ALA A 100 -5.86 -14.86 -18.48
N ASN A 101 -5.20 -15.74 -19.21
CA ASN A 101 -5.43 -15.92 -20.65
C ASN A 101 -5.74 -17.37 -20.93
N ILE A 102 -6.78 -17.60 -21.72
CA ILE A 102 -7.12 -18.91 -22.23
C ILE A 102 -6.52 -19.07 -23.62
N TYR A 103 -5.85 -20.19 -23.83
CA TYR A 103 -5.23 -20.52 -25.11
C TYR A 103 -5.57 -21.95 -25.51
N VAL A 104 -5.44 -22.21 -26.81
CA VAL A 104 -5.64 -23.54 -27.38
C VAL A 104 -4.29 -24.12 -27.75
N GLU A 105 -4.08 -25.36 -27.34
CA GLU A 105 -2.84 -26.09 -27.57
C GLU A 105 -3.14 -27.42 -28.29
N LEU A 106 -2.42 -27.67 -29.38
CA LEU A 106 -2.49 -28.92 -30.13
C LEU A 106 -1.45 -29.89 -29.57
N TYR A 107 -1.92 -31.02 -29.05
CA TYR A 107 -1.06 -32.11 -28.61
C TYR A 107 -0.88 -33.16 -29.72
N GLN A 108 0.37 -33.47 -30.04
CA GLN A 108 0.74 -34.55 -30.94
C GLN A 108 1.78 -35.47 -30.27
N PRO A 109 1.70 -36.80 -30.45
CA PRO A 109 2.70 -37.70 -29.89
C PRO A 109 4.10 -37.39 -30.43
N ASN A 110 5.09 -37.30 -29.53
CA ASN A 110 6.51 -37.05 -29.84
C ASN A 110 6.84 -35.68 -30.47
N VAL A 111 5.90 -34.72 -30.43
CA VAL A 111 6.11 -33.34 -30.88
C VAL A 111 5.81 -32.40 -29.72
N ASN A 112 6.55 -31.30 -29.59
CA ASN A 112 6.21 -30.27 -28.63
C ASN A 112 4.84 -29.69 -28.98
N PRO A 113 3.99 -29.44 -27.99
CA PRO A 113 2.66 -28.94 -28.27
C PRO A 113 2.71 -27.55 -28.95
N GLU A 114 1.83 -27.35 -29.93
CA GLU A 114 1.76 -26.13 -30.72
C GLU A 114 0.60 -25.24 -30.25
N ARG A 115 0.87 -23.94 -30.08
CA ARG A 115 -0.14 -22.96 -29.63
C ARG A 115 -0.85 -22.30 -30.81
N GLY A 116 -2.14 -22.06 -30.62
CA GLY A 116 -2.97 -21.29 -31.55
C GLY A 116 -2.55 -19.82 -31.67
N SER A 117 -3.07 -19.15 -32.70
CA SER A 117 -2.71 -17.76 -33.05
C SER A 117 -3.13 -16.70 -32.03
N GLU A 118 -4.24 -16.92 -31.34
CA GLU A 118 -4.86 -15.94 -30.43
C GLU A 118 -5.11 -16.54 -29.06
N THR A 119 -5.17 -15.68 -28.04
CA THR A 119 -5.56 -16.01 -26.67
C THR A 119 -6.81 -15.21 -26.29
N LEU A 120 -7.70 -15.80 -25.50
CA LEU A 120 -8.83 -15.11 -24.91
C LEU A 120 -8.44 -14.48 -23.57
N PRO A 121 -8.38 -13.14 -23.46
CA PRO A 121 -8.17 -12.48 -22.19
C PRO A 121 -9.36 -12.74 -21.26
N LEU A 122 -9.06 -13.19 -20.06
CA LEU A 122 -10.02 -13.51 -19.02
C LEU A 122 -9.82 -12.59 -17.81
N THR A 123 -10.88 -11.91 -17.40
CA THR A 123 -10.89 -11.09 -16.19
C THR A 123 -11.85 -11.69 -15.18
N ILE A 124 -11.32 -12.21 -14.08
CA ILE A 124 -12.14 -12.78 -13.00
C ILE A 124 -12.39 -11.70 -11.95
N ILE A 125 -13.65 -11.32 -11.80
CA ILE A 125 -14.11 -10.31 -10.86
C ILE A 125 -15.01 -10.92 -9.80
N ARG A 126 -15.20 -10.19 -8.70
CA ARG A 126 -16.19 -10.58 -7.70
C ARG A 126 -17.58 -10.16 -8.17
N GLU A 127 -18.59 -10.89 -7.73
CA GLU A 127 -19.99 -10.44 -7.85
C GLU A 127 -20.19 -9.15 -7.03
N ASN A 128 -20.74 -8.11 -7.66
CA ASN A 128 -21.02 -6.85 -6.95
C ASN A 128 -22.17 -7.06 -5.97
N ARG A 129 -21.84 -7.20 -4.68
CA ARG A 129 -22.84 -7.36 -3.62
C ARG A 129 -23.29 -5.99 -3.14
N ALA A 130 -24.53 -5.86 -2.69
CA ALA A 130 -25.04 -4.61 -2.10
C ALA A 130 -24.16 -4.11 -0.93
N ILE A 131 -23.49 -5.03 -0.24
CA ILE A 131 -22.53 -4.74 0.85
C ILE A 131 -21.31 -3.92 0.37
N ASP A 132 -20.95 -4.01 -0.91
CA ASP A 132 -19.78 -3.34 -1.48
C ASP A 132 -20.06 -1.87 -1.79
N HIS A 133 -21.28 -1.59 -2.28
CA HIS A 133 -21.77 -0.23 -2.41
C HIS A 133 -21.94 0.43 -1.04
N ALA A 134 -22.51 -0.31 -0.07
CA ALA A 134 -22.63 0.16 1.31
C ALA A 134 -21.25 0.48 1.92
N PHE A 135 -20.24 -0.35 1.65
CA PHE A 135 -18.88 -0.11 2.09
C PHE A 135 -18.24 1.10 1.45
N THR A 136 -18.25 1.17 0.13
CA THR A 136 -17.64 2.30 -0.60
C THR A 136 -18.27 3.61 -0.17
N GLY A 137 -19.60 3.64 -0.01
CA GLY A 137 -20.31 4.80 0.53
C GLY A 137 -19.95 5.11 1.98
N SER A 138 -19.84 4.10 2.84
CA SER A 138 -19.47 4.27 4.25
C SER A 138 -18.02 4.77 4.42
N VAL A 139 -17.07 4.21 3.66
CA VAL A 139 -15.67 4.66 3.65
C VAL A 139 -15.59 6.10 3.13
N ALA A 140 -16.25 6.41 2.02
CA ALA A 140 -16.27 7.77 1.48
C ALA A 140 -16.83 8.77 2.51
N LEU A 141 -17.91 8.42 3.21
CA LEU A 141 -18.47 9.24 4.29
C LEU A 141 -17.50 9.42 5.46
N LEU A 142 -16.94 8.33 5.98
CA LEU A 142 -16.02 8.38 7.11
C LEU A 142 -14.73 9.13 6.76
N VAL A 143 -14.19 8.96 5.56
CA VAL A 143 -13.02 9.70 5.07
C VAL A 143 -13.37 11.18 4.90
N ALA A 144 -14.53 11.52 4.33
CA ALA A 144 -14.96 12.92 4.24
C ALA A 144 -15.08 13.58 5.63
N LEU A 145 -15.69 12.89 6.60
CA LEU A 145 -15.77 13.36 7.98
C LEU A 145 -14.38 13.50 8.62
N LEU A 146 -13.46 12.57 8.34
CA LEU A 146 -12.09 12.66 8.81
C LEU A 146 -11.36 13.88 8.24
N TYR A 147 -11.54 14.17 6.95
CA TYR A 147 -10.94 15.33 6.30
C TYR A 147 -11.54 16.65 6.78
N ILE A 148 -12.84 16.69 7.07
CA ILE A 148 -13.46 17.84 7.77
C ILE A 148 -12.80 18.03 9.14
N ASN A 149 -12.60 16.96 9.92
CA ASN A 149 -11.93 17.05 11.21
C ASN A 149 -10.47 17.51 11.09
N PHE A 150 -9.73 17.03 10.09
CA PHE A 150 -8.37 17.51 9.83
C PHE A 150 -8.34 18.99 9.47
N GLY A 151 -9.24 19.45 8.59
CA GLY A 151 -9.38 20.87 8.27
C GLY A 151 -9.71 21.70 9.50
N ALA A 152 -10.60 21.20 10.37
CA ALA A 152 -10.94 21.86 11.62
C ALA A 152 -9.76 21.92 12.62
N ALA A 153 -8.93 20.88 12.65
CA ALA A 153 -7.75 20.78 13.51
C ALA A 153 -6.58 21.66 13.05
N LEU A 154 -6.55 22.08 11.78
CA LEU A 154 -5.39 22.73 11.18
C LEU A 154 -5.27 24.21 11.55
N ASP A 155 -4.62 24.54 12.66
CA ASP A 155 -4.43 25.94 13.08
C ASP A 155 -3.40 26.66 12.21
N LEU A 156 -3.88 27.44 11.22
CA LEU A 156 -3.05 28.21 10.30
C LEU A 156 -2.14 29.23 11.01
N LYS A 157 -2.52 29.72 12.19
CA LYS A 157 -1.69 30.68 12.95
C LYS A 157 -0.50 29.97 13.60
N LYS A 158 -0.75 28.77 14.15
CA LYS A 158 0.34 27.89 14.64
C LYS A 158 1.25 27.45 13.51
N LEU A 159 0.68 27.19 12.32
CA LEU A 159 1.44 26.85 11.13
C LEU A 159 2.45 27.96 10.75
N LYS A 160 2.05 29.23 10.90
CA LYS A 160 2.93 30.39 10.66
C LYS A 160 4.09 30.48 11.67
N GLY A 161 3.94 29.96 12.88
CA GLY A 161 4.99 29.89 13.89
C GLY A 161 6.14 28.93 13.53
N ILE A 162 5.88 27.94 12.69
CA ILE A 162 6.83 26.90 12.25
C ILE A 162 8.02 27.52 11.49
N VAL A 163 7.80 28.66 10.84
CA VAL A 163 8.85 29.40 10.11
C VAL A 163 10.03 29.78 11.01
N ARG A 164 9.85 29.83 12.34
CA ARG A 164 10.93 30.17 13.29
C ARG A 164 11.91 29.03 13.58
N LYS A 165 11.53 27.76 13.38
CA LYS A 165 12.40 26.57 13.54
C LYS A 165 12.10 25.53 12.45
N PRO A 166 12.48 25.78 11.19
CA PRO A 166 11.99 25.01 10.05
C PRO A 166 12.70 23.67 9.85
N ILE A 167 13.83 23.42 10.52
CA ILE A 167 14.70 22.26 10.23
C ILE A 167 13.95 20.94 10.45
N GLY A 168 13.40 20.70 11.65
CA GLY A 168 12.64 19.47 11.93
C GLY A 168 11.49 19.21 10.95
N PRO A 169 10.59 20.19 10.71
CA PRO A 169 9.51 20.07 9.74
C PRO A 169 9.97 19.80 8.30
N ILE A 170 11.08 20.40 7.86
CA ILE A 170 11.66 20.14 6.53
C ILE A 170 12.17 18.69 6.45
N ILE A 171 12.83 18.20 7.50
CA ILE A 171 13.30 16.81 7.55
C ILE A 171 12.11 15.85 7.47
N GLY A 172 11.06 16.11 8.26
CA GLY A 172 9.82 15.32 8.19
C GLY A 172 9.18 15.35 6.80
N PHE A 173 9.10 16.52 6.16
CA PHE A 173 8.59 16.65 4.79
C PHE A 173 9.41 15.83 3.78
N CYS A 174 10.74 15.90 3.84
CA CYS A 174 11.63 15.11 2.99
C CYS A 174 11.52 13.61 3.30
N GLY A 175 11.39 13.23 4.57
CA GLY A 175 11.10 11.86 4.97
C GLY A 175 9.82 11.34 4.33
N GLN A 176 8.76 12.16 4.40
CA GLN A 176 7.44 11.77 3.93
C GLN A 176 7.32 11.69 2.41
N PHE A 177 7.87 12.67 1.68
CA PHE A 177 7.63 12.78 0.24
C PHE A 177 8.88 12.56 -0.61
N ILE A 178 9.99 12.13 -0.03
CA ILE A 178 11.17 11.67 -0.78
C ILE A 178 11.54 10.27 -0.32
N VAL A 179 11.84 10.10 0.97
CA VAL A 179 12.30 8.80 1.48
C VAL A 179 11.22 7.73 1.32
N MET A 180 10.00 7.99 1.77
CA MET A 180 8.94 6.99 1.79
C MET A 180 8.42 6.53 0.41
N PRO A 181 8.21 7.42 -0.57
CA PRO A 181 7.88 7.02 -1.93
C PRO A 181 9.00 6.19 -2.57
N LEU A 182 10.26 6.57 -2.37
CA LEU A 182 11.41 5.83 -2.89
C LEU A 182 11.58 4.47 -2.21
N LEU A 183 11.34 4.38 -0.90
CA LEU A 183 11.31 3.10 -0.17
C LEU A 183 10.18 2.22 -0.67
N GLY A 184 8.97 2.75 -0.83
CA GLY A 184 7.83 2.01 -1.36
C GLY A 184 8.11 1.47 -2.77
N PHE A 185 8.66 2.32 -3.64
CA PHE A 185 9.06 1.91 -4.99
C PHE A 185 10.15 0.83 -4.95
N GLY A 186 11.25 1.05 -4.21
CA GLY A 186 12.37 0.11 -4.13
C GLY A 186 11.98 -1.24 -3.53
N LEU A 187 11.25 -1.23 -2.41
CA LEU A 187 10.74 -2.45 -1.77
C LEU A 187 9.75 -3.17 -2.68
N GLY A 188 8.89 -2.43 -3.41
CA GLY A 188 7.99 -3.00 -4.40
C GLY A 188 8.71 -3.83 -5.44
N TYR A 189 9.74 -3.26 -6.08
CA TYR A 189 10.52 -3.97 -7.10
C TYR A 189 11.34 -5.12 -6.53
N LEU A 190 11.86 -4.99 -5.31
CA LEU A 190 12.68 -6.01 -4.67
C LEU A 190 11.87 -7.22 -4.21
N ILE A 191 10.69 -6.99 -3.63
CA ILE A 191 9.87 -8.03 -3.00
C ILE A 191 8.86 -8.62 -3.98
N PHE A 192 8.36 -7.82 -4.93
CA PHE A 192 7.28 -8.20 -5.85
C PHE A 192 7.66 -8.01 -7.32
N PRO A 193 8.74 -8.63 -7.84
CA PRO A 193 9.21 -8.40 -9.20
C PRO A 193 8.14 -8.66 -10.28
N ASP A 194 7.24 -9.63 -10.01
CA ASP A 194 6.24 -10.15 -10.94
C ASP A 194 4.79 -9.74 -10.62
N SER A 195 4.55 -9.00 -9.53
CA SER A 195 3.19 -8.53 -9.17
C SER A 195 3.12 -7.02 -9.09
N VAL A 196 2.53 -6.43 -10.13
CA VAL A 196 2.34 -4.99 -10.28
C VAL A 196 1.35 -4.46 -9.25
N GLU A 197 0.36 -5.26 -8.87
CA GLU A 197 -0.65 -4.90 -7.88
C GLU A 197 -0.02 -4.72 -6.50
N MET A 198 0.89 -5.61 -6.09
CA MET A 198 1.59 -5.47 -4.82
C MET A 198 2.56 -4.28 -4.85
N GLN A 199 3.24 -4.04 -5.98
CA GLN A 199 4.09 -2.84 -6.18
C GLN A 199 3.28 -1.55 -6.02
N LEU A 200 2.10 -1.46 -6.65
CA LEU A 200 1.20 -0.30 -6.51
C LEU A 200 0.72 -0.15 -5.06
N GLY A 201 0.34 -1.24 -4.40
CA GLY A 201 -0.11 -1.22 -3.00
C GLY A 201 0.92 -0.63 -2.03
N ILE A 202 2.17 -1.09 -2.10
CA ILE A 202 3.25 -0.57 -1.24
C ILE A 202 3.67 0.86 -1.64
N PHE A 203 3.72 1.16 -2.95
CA PHE A 203 4.11 2.47 -3.45
C PHE A 203 3.11 3.57 -3.04
N PHE A 204 1.81 3.32 -3.21
CA PHE A 204 0.75 4.26 -2.80
C PHE A 204 0.75 4.47 -1.28
N THR A 205 1.09 3.42 -0.52
CA THR A 205 1.27 3.53 0.94
C THR A 205 2.46 4.42 1.30
N GLY A 206 3.58 4.30 0.60
CA GLY A 206 4.75 5.18 0.79
C GLY A 206 4.53 6.62 0.30
N CYS A 207 3.61 6.84 -0.65
CA CYS A 207 3.25 8.19 -1.12
C CYS A 207 2.28 8.92 -0.18
N SER A 208 1.58 8.18 0.68
CA SER A 208 0.57 8.73 1.58
C SER A 208 1.19 9.73 2.57
N PRO A 209 0.42 10.67 3.14
CA PRO A 209 0.92 11.49 4.25
C PRO A 209 1.04 10.66 5.54
N ALA A 210 1.66 11.26 6.56
CA ALA A 210 1.80 10.62 7.86
C ALA A 210 0.43 10.31 8.48
N GLY A 211 0.34 9.17 9.16
CA GLY A 211 -0.89 8.73 9.83
C GLY A 211 -1.07 9.39 11.19
N GLY A 212 -2.30 9.74 11.58
CA GLY A 212 -2.58 10.38 12.88
C GLY A 212 -2.14 9.57 14.12
N ALA A 213 -1.85 8.28 13.96
CA ALA A 213 -1.26 7.45 15.00
C ALA A 213 0.17 7.88 15.38
N SER A 214 0.91 8.59 14.51
CA SER A 214 2.25 9.12 14.80
C SER A 214 2.23 10.07 16.00
N ASN A 215 1.19 10.90 16.09
CA ASN A 215 1.01 11.82 17.22
C ASN A 215 0.82 11.08 18.55
N ILE A 216 0.09 9.96 18.55
CA ILE A 216 -0.12 9.16 19.77
C ILE A 216 1.18 8.50 20.20
N TRP A 217 1.88 7.84 19.27
CA TRP A 217 3.14 7.17 19.56
C TRP A 217 4.25 8.15 19.97
N THR A 218 4.28 9.33 19.38
CA THR A 218 5.22 10.39 19.79
C THR A 218 5.05 10.75 21.25
N VAL A 219 3.81 10.85 21.73
CA VAL A 219 3.52 11.15 23.15
C VAL A 219 3.89 9.97 24.05
N ILE A 220 3.47 8.76 23.67
CA ILE A 220 3.74 7.54 24.45
C ILE A 220 5.24 7.31 24.62
N LEU A 221 6.03 7.61 23.59
CA LEU A 221 7.48 7.39 23.59
C LEU A 221 8.29 8.62 24.03
N GLY A 222 7.65 9.70 24.48
CA GLY A 222 8.32 10.89 25.03
C GLY A 222 8.98 11.81 24.00
N GLY A 223 8.55 11.76 22.74
CA GLY A 223 9.00 12.64 21.66
C GLY A 223 8.35 14.02 21.67
N ASN A 224 8.76 14.87 20.72
CA ASN A 224 8.21 16.23 20.58
C ASN A 224 6.83 16.22 19.90
N MET A 225 5.77 16.31 20.70
CA MET A 225 4.38 16.32 20.22
C MET A 225 4.06 17.50 19.30
N ASP A 226 4.54 18.71 19.64
CA ASP A 226 4.28 19.92 18.83
C ASP A 226 4.88 19.80 17.44
N LEU A 227 6.08 19.20 17.35
CA LEU A 227 6.75 18.92 16.09
C LEU A 227 5.99 17.85 15.29
N SER A 228 5.52 16.77 15.92
CA SER A 228 4.72 15.71 15.27
C SER A 228 3.43 16.29 14.65
N ILE A 229 2.63 17.02 15.44
CA ILE A 229 1.37 17.62 14.96
C ILE A 229 1.63 18.57 13.80
N THR A 230 2.71 19.35 13.90
CA THR A 230 3.17 20.26 12.85
C THR A 230 3.48 19.51 11.56
N MET A 231 4.29 18.46 11.62
CA MET A 231 4.67 17.68 10.45
C MET A 231 3.46 16.98 9.82
N THR A 232 2.55 16.42 10.63
CA THR A 232 1.35 15.73 10.12
C THR A 232 0.43 16.71 9.41
N SER A 233 0.31 17.92 9.95
CA SER A 233 -0.49 18.99 9.34
C SER A 233 0.09 19.42 7.99
N ILE A 234 1.41 19.63 7.92
CA ILE A 234 2.10 19.98 6.67
C ILE A 234 1.98 18.85 5.66
N SER A 235 2.22 17.60 6.07
CA SER A 235 2.19 16.45 5.17
C SER A 235 0.79 16.19 4.63
N THR A 236 -0.25 16.31 5.46
CA THR A 236 -1.65 16.14 5.02
C THR A 236 -2.04 17.16 3.95
N ILE A 237 -1.63 18.43 4.09
CA ILE A 237 -1.86 19.44 3.04
C ILE A 237 -1.02 19.15 1.79
N ALA A 238 0.25 18.83 1.98
CA ALA A 238 1.16 18.61 0.86
C ALA A 238 0.78 17.36 0.04
N ALA A 239 0.16 16.35 0.65
CA ALA A 239 -0.25 15.12 -0.02
C ALA A 239 -1.15 15.36 -1.23
N PHE A 240 -1.99 16.40 -1.22
CA PHE A 240 -2.84 16.76 -2.36
C PHE A 240 -2.06 17.05 -3.64
N GLY A 241 -0.84 17.57 -3.52
CA GLY A 241 0.07 17.79 -4.66
C GLY A 241 1.09 16.67 -4.82
N MET A 242 1.67 16.21 -3.70
CA MET A 242 2.78 15.26 -3.72
C MET A 242 2.36 13.84 -4.09
N MET A 243 1.17 13.38 -3.69
CA MET A 243 0.69 12.05 -4.10
C MET A 243 0.47 11.97 -5.62
N PRO A 244 -0.30 12.88 -6.26
CA PRO A 244 -0.41 12.89 -7.72
C PRO A 244 0.95 13.02 -8.41
N LEU A 245 1.85 13.87 -7.91
CA LEU A 245 3.21 14.03 -8.46
C LEU A 245 3.95 12.69 -8.54
N TRP A 246 3.95 11.92 -7.45
CA TRP A 246 4.62 10.61 -7.42
C TRP A 246 3.92 9.56 -8.29
N ILE A 247 2.59 9.58 -8.33
CA ILE A 247 1.81 8.68 -9.18
C ILE A 247 2.08 8.98 -10.67
N PHE A 248 2.17 10.25 -11.05
CA PHE A 248 2.46 10.67 -12.43
C PHE A 248 3.92 10.50 -12.85
N THR A 249 4.82 10.25 -11.90
CA THR A 249 6.25 10.01 -12.15
C THR A 249 6.59 8.53 -11.97
N LEU A 250 7.01 8.11 -10.78
CA LEU A 250 7.38 6.71 -10.52
C LEU A 250 6.19 5.75 -10.58
N GLY A 251 4.99 6.20 -10.22
CA GLY A 251 3.79 5.37 -10.34
C GLY A 251 3.54 4.95 -11.78
N LYS A 252 3.71 5.87 -12.75
CA LYS A 252 3.60 5.58 -14.19
C LYS A 252 4.51 4.41 -14.61
N VAL A 253 5.73 4.34 -14.07
CA VAL A 253 6.66 3.23 -14.37
C VAL A 253 6.08 1.88 -13.92
N ILE A 254 5.42 1.85 -12.76
CA ILE A 254 4.75 0.63 -12.25
C ILE A 254 3.54 0.28 -13.12
N PHE A 255 2.70 1.26 -13.44
CA PHE A 255 1.53 1.09 -14.31
C PHE A 255 1.90 0.59 -15.71
N ASP A 256 2.92 1.20 -16.34
CA ASP A 256 3.41 0.82 -17.67
C ASP A 256 3.92 -0.64 -17.68
N ARG A 257 4.56 -1.12 -16.59
CA ARG A 257 4.99 -2.53 -16.48
C ARG A 257 3.82 -3.51 -16.46
N GLY A 258 2.69 -3.11 -15.90
CA GLY A 258 1.47 -3.93 -15.84
C GLY A 258 0.59 -3.83 -17.07
N SER A 259 0.99 -3.05 -18.10
CA SER A 259 0.10 -2.66 -19.20
C SER A 259 -1.23 -2.06 -18.69
N LEU A 260 -1.17 -1.37 -17.55
CA LEU A 260 -2.30 -0.72 -16.91
C LEU A 260 -2.27 0.77 -17.24
N GLU A 261 -3.41 1.33 -17.64
CA GLU A 261 -3.53 2.77 -17.79
C GLU A 261 -3.62 3.45 -16.41
N VAL A 262 -2.91 4.58 -16.25
CA VAL A 262 -3.03 5.40 -15.05
C VAL A 262 -4.43 6.03 -15.03
N PRO A 263 -5.23 5.84 -13.96
CA PRO A 263 -6.60 6.34 -13.92
C PRO A 263 -6.67 7.84 -13.59
N TYR A 264 -6.16 8.70 -14.48
CA TYR A 264 -6.03 10.15 -14.28
C TYR A 264 -7.34 10.83 -13.86
N SER A 265 -8.45 10.47 -14.49
CA SER A 265 -9.78 11.03 -14.19
C SER A 265 -10.24 10.71 -12.77
N ASN A 266 -10.07 9.45 -12.34
CA ASN A 266 -10.46 9.01 -11.01
C ASN A 266 -9.56 9.63 -9.94
N LEU A 267 -8.25 9.76 -10.21
CA LEU A 267 -7.30 10.46 -9.34
C LEU A 267 -7.66 11.94 -9.16
N ALA A 268 -8.02 12.64 -10.24
CA ALA A 268 -8.47 14.03 -10.17
C ALA A 268 -9.75 14.16 -9.35
N THR A 269 -10.72 13.27 -9.59
CA THR A 269 -11.99 13.22 -8.84
C THR A 269 -11.74 12.97 -7.36
N TYR A 270 -10.83 12.05 -7.02
CA TYR A 270 -10.43 11.76 -5.65
C TYR A 270 -9.82 12.98 -4.94
N VAL A 271 -8.88 13.67 -5.61
CA VAL A 271 -8.25 14.87 -5.06
C VAL A 271 -9.32 15.93 -4.75
N VAL A 272 -10.24 16.17 -5.67
CA VAL A 272 -11.37 17.10 -5.45
C VAL A 272 -12.26 16.62 -4.30
N ALA A 273 -12.60 15.34 -4.24
CA ALA A 273 -13.44 14.74 -3.21
C ALA A 273 -12.84 14.85 -1.80
N LEU A 274 -11.53 15.00 -1.68
CA LEU A 274 -10.84 15.22 -0.41
C LEU A 274 -10.57 16.70 -0.09
N ILE A 275 -10.32 17.54 -1.11
CA ILE A 275 -10.10 18.99 -0.92
C ILE A 275 -11.36 19.66 -0.40
N VAL A 276 -12.54 19.29 -0.94
CA VAL A 276 -13.82 19.89 -0.54
C VAL A 276 -14.11 19.73 0.97
N PRO A 277 -14.10 18.51 1.55
CA PRO A 277 -14.31 18.34 2.99
C PRO A 277 -13.21 18.99 3.83
N LEU A 278 -11.94 18.98 3.38
CA LEU A 278 -10.87 19.69 4.09
C LEU A 278 -11.12 21.21 4.14
N ALA A 279 -11.47 21.80 3.01
CA ALA A 279 -11.78 23.22 2.89
C ALA A 279 -12.98 23.60 3.78
N LEU A 280 -14.00 22.73 3.84
CA LEU A 280 -15.12 22.89 4.77
C LEU A 280 -14.65 22.85 6.23
N GLY A 281 -13.77 21.92 6.59
CA GLY A 281 -13.16 21.86 7.92
C GLY A 281 -12.42 23.14 8.29
N LEU A 282 -11.61 23.68 7.38
CA LEU A 282 -10.90 24.96 7.56
C LEU A 282 -11.87 26.13 7.73
N LEU A 283 -12.98 26.12 6.99
CA LEU A 283 -14.04 27.13 7.10
C LEU A 283 -14.69 27.06 8.49
N ILE A 284 -15.00 25.85 8.98
CA ILE A 284 -15.56 25.62 10.31
C ILE A 284 -14.59 26.10 11.38
N GLN A 285 -13.29 25.82 11.25
CA GLN A 285 -12.30 26.34 12.19
C GLN A 285 -12.34 27.86 12.27
N ARG A 286 -12.38 28.54 11.12
CA ARG A 286 -12.30 29.99 11.03
C ARG A 286 -13.54 30.69 11.60
N TYR A 287 -14.74 30.17 11.30
CA TYR A 287 -16.00 30.85 11.64
C TYR A 287 -16.74 30.26 12.85
N LEU A 288 -16.50 28.99 13.20
CA LEU A 288 -17.21 28.26 14.25
C LEU A 288 -16.22 27.55 15.21
N PRO A 289 -15.39 28.29 15.98
CA PRO A 289 -14.34 27.71 16.81
C PRO A 289 -14.87 26.73 17.88
N ARG A 290 -16.10 26.94 18.37
CA ARG A 290 -16.75 26.00 19.31
C ARG A 290 -17.00 24.63 18.67
N VAL A 291 -17.45 24.61 17.42
CA VAL A 291 -17.66 23.37 16.65
C VAL A 291 -16.31 22.73 16.33
N SER A 292 -15.32 23.54 15.94
CA SER A 292 -13.96 23.08 15.68
C SER A 292 -13.36 22.31 16.86
N ASN A 293 -13.54 22.79 18.09
CA ASN A 293 -13.05 22.10 19.30
C ASN A 293 -13.70 20.73 19.51
N ILE A 294 -14.98 20.59 19.17
CA ILE A 294 -15.69 19.31 19.21
C ILE A 294 -15.12 18.37 18.13
N LEU A 295 -14.96 18.87 16.90
CA LEU A 295 -14.39 18.14 15.77
C LEU A 295 -12.98 17.60 16.09
N VAL A 296 -12.11 18.45 16.64
CA VAL A 296 -10.76 18.05 17.07
C VAL A 296 -10.81 16.94 18.13
N ARG A 297 -11.76 17.00 19.07
CA ARG A 297 -11.91 15.99 20.12
C ARG A 297 -12.37 14.64 19.57
N ILE A 298 -13.23 14.63 18.56
CA ILE A 298 -13.72 13.40 17.92
C ILE A 298 -12.76 12.84 16.86
N LEU A 299 -11.74 13.59 16.44
CA LEU A 299 -10.79 13.16 15.40
C LEU A 299 -10.14 11.80 15.74
N LYS A 300 -9.66 11.62 16.98
CA LYS A 300 -9.03 10.37 17.43
C LYS A 300 -9.98 9.17 17.40
N PRO A 301 -11.16 9.19 18.08
CA PRO A 301 -12.07 8.06 18.05
C PRO A 301 -12.61 7.80 16.64
N LEU A 302 -12.82 8.83 15.80
CA LEU A 302 -13.24 8.65 14.42
C LEU A 302 -12.16 7.96 13.57
N SER A 303 -10.88 8.31 13.77
CA SER A 303 -9.76 7.65 13.08
C SER A 303 -9.66 6.17 13.42
N ILE A 304 -9.81 5.82 14.71
CA ILE A 304 -9.81 4.43 15.17
C ILE A 304 -11.03 3.69 14.61
N LEU A 305 -12.21 4.31 14.65
CA LEU A 305 -13.43 3.75 14.07
C LEU A 305 -13.27 3.46 12.58
N LEU A 306 -12.69 4.37 11.80
CA LEU A 306 -12.45 4.17 10.37
C LEU A 306 -11.51 2.98 10.12
N ILE A 307 -10.39 2.89 10.85
CA ILE A 307 -9.43 1.78 10.69
C ILE A 307 -10.09 0.45 11.07
N LEU A 308 -10.77 0.39 12.22
CA LEU A 308 -11.48 -0.81 12.64
C LEU A 308 -12.59 -1.19 11.65
N PHE A 309 -13.34 -0.21 11.14
CA PHE A 309 -14.37 -0.45 10.13
C PHE A 309 -13.76 -1.04 8.85
N ILE A 310 -12.68 -0.47 8.32
CA ILE A 310 -11.99 -0.99 7.14
C ILE A 310 -11.46 -2.41 7.39
N VAL A 311 -10.81 -2.66 8.54
CA VAL A 311 -10.23 -3.97 8.86
C VAL A 311 -11.31 -5.03 9.08
N ILE A 312 -12.33 -4.75 9.91
CA ILE A 312 -13.43 -5.67 10.18
C ILE A 312 -14.19 -5.94 8.89
N PHE A 313 -14.49 -4.91 8.10
CA PHE A 313 -15.14 -5.10 6.81
C PHE A 313 -14.28 -5.93 5.87
N ALA A 314 -12.98 -5.65 5.76
CA ALA A 314 -12.06 -6.44 4.95
C ALA A 314 -12.07 -7.92 5.38
N ILE A 315 -12.08 -8.20 6.69
CA ILE A 315 -12.21 -9.57 7.21
C ILE A 315 -13.56 -10.19 6.85
N VAL A 316 -14.67 -9.50 7.12
CA VAL A 316 -16.03 -10.03 6.96
C VAL A 316 -16.39 -10.26 5.49
N THR A 317 -16.00 -9.35 4.61
CA THR A 317 -16.39 -9.38 3.20
C THR A 317 -15.35 -10.02 2.29
N ASN A 318 -14.11 -10.11 2.76
CA ASN A 318 -13.00 -10.57 1.96
C ASN A 318 -12.06 -11.49 2.77
N LEU A 319 -12.58 -12.59 3.32
CA LEU A 319 -11.73 -13.65 3.87
C LEU A 319 -10.67 -14.12 2.86
N TYR A 320 -10.98 -14.06 1.55
CA TYR A 320 -10.03 -14.33 0.48
C TYR A 320 -8.80 -13.39 0.47
N LEU A 321 -8.89 -12.15 0.99
CA LEU A 321 -7.71 -11.28 1.08
C LEU A 321 -6.67 -11.86 2.05
N PHE A 322 -7.09 -12.65 3.04
CA PHE A 322 -6.15 -13.38 3.89
C PHE A 322 -5.50 -14.56 3.18
N GLU A 323 -6.14 -15.14 2.15
CA GLU A 323 -5.50 -16.14 1.29
C GLU A 323 -4.37 -15.53 0.45
N LEU A 324 -4.46 -14.22 0.17
CA LEU A 324 -3.39 -13.46 -0.49
C LEU A 324 -2.22 -13.12 0.45
N PHE A 325 -2.37 -13.21 1.78
CA PHE A 325 -1.29 -12.92 2.72
C PHE A 325 -0.15 -13.94 2.58
N SER A 326 0.87 -13.54 1.83
CA SER A 326 2.11 -14.29 1.70
C SER A 326 3.18 -13.75 2.65
N TRP A 327 4.25 -14.52 2.84
CA TRP A 327 5.40 -14.06 3.62
C TRP A 327 6.03 -12.80 3.01
N GLN A 328 5.96 -12.63 1.68
CA GLN A 328 6.42 -11.41 1.01
C GLN A 328 5.59 -10.18 1.41
N ILE A 329 4.27 -10.32 1.53
CA ILE A 329 3.39 -9.22 1.97
C ILE A 329 3.65 -8.84 3.44
N ILE A 330 3.92 -9.82 4.30
CA ILE A 330 4.31 -9.56 5.68
C ILE A 330 5.65 -8.83 5.71
N LEU A 331 6.64 -9.30 4.94
CA LEU A 331 7.95 -8.67 4.84
C LEU A 331 7.86 -7.23 4.33
N ALA A 332 7.04 -6.96 3.31
CA ALA A 332 6.74 -5.63 2.82
C ALA A 332 6.07 -4.74 3.88
N GLY A 333 5.08 -5.31 4.60
CA GLY A 333 4.36 -4.66 5.69
C GLY A 333 5.27 -4.26 6.86
N LEU A 334 6.29 -5.06 7.15
CA LEU A 334 7.34 -4.74 8.13
C LEU A 334 8.33 -3.72 7.55
N GLY A 335 8.83 -3.98 6.34
CA GLY A 335 9.93 -3.25 5.72
C GLY A 335 9.65 -1.76 5.57
N LEU A 336 8.48 -1.39 5.03
CA LEU A 336 8.16 0.01 4.75
C LEU A 336 8.15 0.89 6.02
N PRO A 337 7.30 0.64 7.04
CA PRO A 337 7.28 1.47 8.23
C PRO A 337 8.58 1.39 9.04
N TRP A 338 9.20 0.20 9.14
CA TRP A 338 10.35 0.01 10.02
C TRP A 338 11.60 0.68 9.48
N LEU A 339 11.87 0.55 8.17
CA LEU A 339 12.95 1.30 7.53
C LEU A 339 12.68 2.80 7.60
N GLY A 340 11.41 3.21 7.48
CA GLY A 340 10.97 4.58 7.71
C GLY A 340 11.38 5.14 9.07
N TYR A 341 11.08 4.41 10.16
CA TYR A 341 11.48 4.79 11.52
C TYR A 341 12.98 5.00 11.63
N VAL A 342 13.75 4.01 11.16
CA VAL A 342 15.21 3.99 11.26
C VAL A 342 15.81 5.14 10.45
N ILE A 343 15.44 5.27 9.18
CA ILE A 343 16.00 6.30 8.29
C ILE A 343 15.62 7.69 8.79
N GLY A 344 14.35 7.92 9.17
CA GLY A 344 13.92 9.20 9.72
C GLY A 344 14.69 9.59 10.98
N TYR A 345 14.86 8.64 11.91
CA TYR A 345 15.60 8.86 13.16
C TYR A 345 17.11 9.12 12.94
N LEU A 346 17.72 8.42 11.98
CA LEU A 346 19.13 8.57 11.64
C LEU A 346 19.39 9.89 10.92
N VAL A 347 18.60 10.22 9.89
CA VAL A 347 18.72 11.49 9.15
C VAL A 347 18.53 12.68 10.08
N ALA A 348 17.53 12.64 10.96
CA ALA A 348 17.36 13.69 11.97
C ALA A 348 18.58 13.83 12.91
N GLY A 349 19.23 12.71 13.24
CA GLY A 349 20.46 12.71 14.05
C GLY A 349 21.65 13.32 13.34
N ILE A 350 21.86 12.96 12.07
CA ILE A 350 22.93 13.52 11.22
C ILE A 350 22.75 15.04 11.08
N LEU A 351 21.50 15.51 11.01
CA LEU A 351 21.14 16.92 10.93
C LEU A 351 21.03 17.62 12.30
N GLY A 352 21.60 17.02 13.35
CA GLY A 352 21.80 17.65 14.65
C GLY A 352 20.54 17.85 15.49
N GLN A 353 19.45 17.12 15.21
CA GLN A 353 18.24 17.20 16.04
C GLN A 353 18.45 16.51 17.39
N ASN A 354 17.81 17.02 18.44
CA ASN A 354 17.83 16.39 19.77
C ASN A 354 17.04 15.07 19.79
N HIS A 355 17.17 14.27 20.85
CA HIS A 355 16.52 12.95 20.91
C HIS A 355 14.99 13.01 20.74
N LYS A 356 14.31 13.98 21.38
CA LYS A 356 12.84 14.11 21.30
C LYS A 356 12.36 14.45 19.89
N ASP A 357 13.11 15.29 19.18
CA ASP A 357 12.81 15.70 17.81
C ASP A 357 13.14 14.56 16.82
N ARG A 358 14.26 13.86 17.01
CA ARG A 358 14.61 12.68 16.20
C ARG A 358 13.57 11.58 16.31
N LEU A 359 13.06 11.34 17.51
CA LEU A 359 12.01 10.35 17.75
C LEU A 359 10.71 10.76 17.04
N ALA A 360 10.29 12.02 17.18
CA ALA A 360 9.11 12.54 16.48
C ALA A 360 9.27 12.42 14.95
N ILE A 361 10.42 12.81 14.39
CA ILE A 361 10.68 12.72 12.94
C ILE A 361 10.72 11.27 12.45
N GLY A 362 11.34 10.35 13.22
CA GLY A 362 11.38 8.93 12.89
C GLY A 362 9.97 8.33 12.84
N LEU A 363 9.17 8.55 13.89
CA LEU A 363 7.79 8.07 13.96
C LEU A 363 6.91 8.65 12.87
N GLU A 364 7.05 9.95 12.62
CA GLU A 364 6.32 10.65 11.56
C GLU A 364 6.67 10.10 10.17
N THR A 365 7.94 9.84 9.92
CA THR A 365 8.39 9.27 8.63
C THR A 365 7.80 7.88 8.46
N GLY A 366 7.89 7.01 9.48
CA GLY A 366 7.50 5.61 9.42
C GLY A 366 5.99 5.33 9.40
N ILE A 367 5.21 6.07 10.18
CA ILE A 367 3.75 5.86 10.28
C ILE A 367 3.04 6.51 9.10
N GLN A 368 2.56 5.68 8.19
CA GLN A 368 1.79 6.11 7.02
C GLN A 368 0.29 6.13 7.29
N ASN A 369 -0.43 7.02 6.59
CA ASN A 369 -1.88 7.00 6.56
C ASN A 369 -2.38 5.95 5.54
N THR A 370 -2.39 4.68 5.96
CA THR A 370 -2.82 3.55 5.13
C THR A 370 -4.28 3.66 4.70
N GLY A 371 -5.14 4.35 5.45
CA GLY A 371 -6.54 4.59 5.08
C GLY A 371 -6.68 5.43 3.81
N ILE A 372 -5.85 6.47 3.64
CA ILE A 372 -5.79 7.30 2.43
C ILE A 372 -5.35 6.46 1.23
N SER A 373 -4.30 5.63 1.41
CA SER A 373 -3.80 4.69 0.39
C SER A 373 -4.90 3.72 -0.07
N ILE A 374 -5.55 3.04 0.87
CA ILE A 374 -6.64 2.08 0.60
C ILE A 374 -7.79 2.77 -0.13
N PHE A 375 -8.24 3.92 0.38
CA PHE A 375 -9.33 4.66 -0.23
C PHE A 375 -9.00 5.10 -1.66
N LEU A 376 -7.77 5.57 -1.89
CA LEU A 376 -7.30 5.96 -3.21
C LEU A 376 -7.28 4.78 -4.18
N LEU A 377 -6.67 3.66 -3.79
CA LEU A 377 -6.57 2.46 -4.63
C LEU A 377 -7.96 1.91 -4.97
N ARG A 378 -8.88 1.87 -4.00
CA ARG A 378 -10.25 1.40 -4.20
C ARG A 378 -11.10 2.29 -5.10
N PHE A 379 -10.87 3.59 -5.06
CA PHE A 379 -11.63 4.54 -5.86
C PHE A 379 -11.03 4.72 -7.27
N ALA A 380 -9.70 4.65 -7.38
CA ALA A 380 -8.99 4.92 -8.61
C ALA A 380 -8.95 3.73 -9.55
N LEU A 381 -8.87 2.49 -9.04
CA LEU A 381 -8.67 1.30 -9.85
C LEU A 381 -9.97 0.51 -10.06
N PRO A 382 -10.12 -0.18 -11.21
CA PRO A 382 -11.20 -1.14 -11.40
C PRO A 382 -10.94 -2.45 -10.62
N GLN A 383 -11.96 -3.29 -10.49
CA GLN A 383 -11.76 -4.68 -10.06
C GLN A 383 -11.13 -5.48 -11.22
N PRO A 384 -10.22 -6.43 -10.93
CA PRO A 384 -9.80 -6.92 -9.61
C PRO A 384 -8.61 -6.16 -8.97
N GLN A 385 -8.00 -5.19 -9.66
CA GLN A 385 -6.80 -4.50 -9.20
C GLN A 385 -7.04 -3.71 -7.90
N ALA A 386 -8.21 -3.08 -7.77
CA ALA A 386 -8.63 -2.40 -6.56
C ALA A 386 -8.60 -3.31 -5.31
N ASP A 387 -8.97 -4.59 -5.46
CA ASP A 387 -8.94 -5.54 -4.36
C ASP A 387 -7.50 -5.97 -4.03
N LEU A 388 -6.77 -6.42 -5.05
CA LEU A 388 -5.40 -6.92 -4.92
C LEU A 388 -4.45 -5.90 -4.30
N THR A 389 -4.49 -4.66 -4.78
CA THR A 389 -3.59 -3.60 -4.31
C THR A 389 -3.79 -3.23 -2.83
N THR A 390 -4.96 -3.51 -2.24
CA THR A 390 -5.26 -3.15 -0.85
C THR A 390 -4.64 -4.05 0.21
N VAL A 391 -4.18 -5.24 -0.16
CA VAL A 391 -3.62 -6.21 0.80
C VAL A 391 -2.35 -5.67 1.47
N VAL A 392 -1.47 -5.03 0.70
CA VAL A 392 -0.20 -4.51 1.23
C VAL A 392 -0.39 -3.33 2.21
N PRO A 393 -1.20 -2.29 1.91
CA PRO A 393 -1.54 -1.25 2.89
C PRO A 393 -2.13 -1.80 4.19
N VAL A 394 -2.96 -2.84 4.13
CA VAL A 394 -3.52 -3.50 5.33
C VAL A 394 -2.41 -4.19 6.13
N SER A 395 -1.51 -4.92 5.46
CA SER A 395 -0.33 -5.52 6.11
C SER A 395 0.53 -4.45 6.79
N VAL A 396 0.83 -3.34 6.10
CA VAL A 396 1.56 -2.20 6.68
C VAL A 396 0.86 -1.68 7.94
N ALA A 397 -0.46 -1.51 7.91
CA ALA A 397 -1.22 -1.02 9.07
C ALA A 397 -1.08 -1.96 10.29
N ILE A 398 -1.15 -3.28 10.07
CA ILE A 398 -1.02 -4.30 11.12
C ILE A 398 0.41 -4.36 11.68
N MET A 399 1.42 -4.22 10.82
CA MET A 399 2.84 -4.35 11.18
C MET A 399 3.48 -3.06 11.73
N THR A 400 2.85 -1.91 11.50
CA THR A 400 3.28 -0.58 11.98
C THR A 400 3.49 -0.49 13.50
N PRO A 401 2.56 -0.95 14.37
CA PRO A 401 2.71 -0.82 15.84
C PRO A 401 3.70 -1.80 16.48
N VAL A 402 4.05 -2.91 15.82
CA VAL A 402 4.87 -3.98 16.39
C VAL A 402 6.20 -3.50 17.01
N PRO A 403 7.08 -2.78 16.29
CA PRO A 403 8.36 -2.36 16.85
C PRO A 403 8.19 -1.26 17.90
N LEU A 404 7.12 -0.48 17.80
CA LEU A 404 6.80 0.59 18.76
C LEU A 404 6.33 0.02 20.09
N LEU A 405 5.53 -1.05 20.06
CA LEU A 405 5.12 -1.80 21.23
C LEU A 405 6.33 -2.46 21.91
N VAL A 406 7.23 -3.08 21.13
CA VAL A 406 8.46 -3.66 21.67
C VAL A 406 9.31 -2.58 22.34
N TYR A 407 9.53 -1.44 21.67
CA TYR A 407 10.28 -0.33 22.23
C TYR A 407 9.62 0.23 23.51
N TYR A 408 8.30 0.38 23.52
CA TYR A 408 7.54 0.80 24.69
C TYR A 408 7.69 -0.18 25.88
N VAL A 409 7.61 -1.48 25.63
CA VAL A 409 7.81 -2.50 26.67
C VAL A 409 9.24 -2.43 27.24
N ILE A 410 10.25 -2.26 26.40
CA ILE A 410 11.65 -2.10 26.84
C ILE A 410 11.79 -0.86 27.74
N LEU A 411 11.21 0.27 27.33
CA LEU A 411 11.22 1.49 28.16
C LEU A 411 10.56 1.25 29.52
N LYS A 412 9.41 0.57 29.55
CA LYS A 412 8.72 0.25 30.81
C LYS A 412 9.52 -0.70 31.70
N ILE A 413 10.18 -1.70 31.13
CA ILE A 413 11.07 -2.59 31.89
C ILE A 413 12.23 -1.80 32.50
N HIS A 414 12.84 -0.89 31.73
CA HIS A 414 13.93 -0.03 32.22
C HIS A 414 13.46 0.92 33.33
N GLU A 415 12.28 1.52 33.21
CA GLU A 415 11.68 2.35 34.26
C GLU A 415 11.45 1.55 35.55
N CYS A 416 10.89 0.34 35.46
CA CYS A 416 10.70 -0.53 36.62
C CYS A 416 12.04 -0.88 37.28
N MET A 417 13.05 -1.30 36.50
CA MET A 417 14.38 -1.62 37.05
C MET A 417 15.07 -0.40 37.69
N ALA A 418 14.91 0.80 37.11
CA ALA A 418 15.45 2.01 37.68
C ALA A 418 14.77 2.37 39.01
N LYS A 419 13.45 2.20 39.09
CA LYS A 419 12.68 2.40 40.31
C LYS A 419 13.08 1.39 41.40
N ASP A 420 13.19 0.11 41.05
CA ASP A 420 13.64 -0.95 41.97
C ASP A 420 15.06 -0.67 42.49
N ARG A 421 15.97 -0.21 41.61
CA ARG A 421 17.33 0.20 41.99
C ARG A 421 17.31 1.42 42.93
N GLN A 422 16.44 2.40 42.69
CA GLN A 422 16.31 3.57 43.54
C GLN A 422 15.70 3.23 44.90
N GLU A 423 14.70 2.35 44.94
CA GLU A 423 14.12 1.80 46.17
C GLU A 423 15.15 0.98 46.96
N ALA A 424 15.98 0.16 46.29
CA ALA A 424 17.07 -0.58 46.93
C ALA A 424 18.18 0.32 47.52
N LEU A 425 18.51 1.42 46.83
CA LEU A 425 19.45 2.44 47.30
C LEU A 425 18.90 3.21 48.52
N ILE A 426 17.59 3.46 48.56
CA ILE A 426 16.90 4.12 49.69
C ILE A 426 16.77 3.18 50.90
N ASP A 427 16.56 1.88 50.67
CA ASP A 427 16.45 0.85 51.72
C ASP A 427 17.83 0.38 52.26
N GLY A 428 18.93 1.03 51.85
CA GLY A 428 20.27 0.81 52.40
C GLY A 428 20.90 -0.54 52.05
N ARG A 429 20.43 -1.23 51.00
CA ARG A 429 21.05 -2.47 50.53
C ARG A 429 22.06 -2.15 49.42
N ASP A 430 23.33 -2.38 49.76
CA ASP A 430 24.55 -2.27 48.96
C ASP A 430 25.21 -0.89 48.77
N ILE A 431 25.97 -0.52 49.82
CA ILE A 431 27.25 0.16 49.67
C ILE A 431 28.28 -0.89 49.20
N SER A 432 28.56 -0.96 47.89
CA SER A 432 29.88 -1.32 47.35
C SER A 432 29.79 -1.61 45.85
N GLY A 433 30.25 -0.65 45.04
CA GLY A 433 30.69 -0.89 43.66
C GLY A 433 29.77 -0.32 42.60
N SER A 434 30.12 0.89 42.11
CA SER A 434 30.10 1.31 40.69
C SER A 434 30.08 2.83 40.60
N ILE A 435 31.23 3.46 40.82
CA ILE A 435 31.45 4.92 40.68
C ILE A 435 31.55 5.35 39.19
N GLU A 436 31.44 4.43 38.21
CA GLU A 436 31.69 4.76 36.79
C GLU A 436 30.48 5.21 35.95
N HIS A 437 29.27 5.38 36.51
CA HIS A 437 28.08 5.83 35.74
C HIS A 437 27.51 7.20 36.16
N GLY A 438 28.27 7.97 36.94
CA GLY A 438 27.84 9.28 37.44
C GLY A 438 27.55 10.36 36.39
N LYS A 439 28.01 10.19 35.14
CA LYS A 439 27.74 11.15 34.06
C LYS A 439 26.39 10.94 33.36
N ASP A 440 25.94 9.70 33.19
CA ASP A 440 24.63 9.41 32.58
C ASP A 440 23.50 9.60 33.60
N SER A 441 23.76 9.31 34.87
CA SER A 441 22.85 9.58 36.00
C SER A 441 22.53 11.06 36.15
N ALA A 442 23.53 11.95 36.02
CA ALA A 442 23.33 13.40 36.16
C ALA A 442 22.51 14.03 35.02
N ILE A 443 22.64 13.50 33.79
CA ILE A 443 21.86 13.94 32.64
C ILE A 443 20.40 13.47 32.77
N ILE A 444 20.20 12.26 33.31
CA ILE A 444 18.87 11.66 33.49
C ILE A 444 18.16 12.28 34.72
N SER A 445 18.87 12.59 35.80
CA SER A 445 18.30 13.29 36.96
C SER A 445 17.88 14.72 36.64
N ASP A 446 18.61 15.43 35.77
CA ASP A 446 18.22 16.77 35.29
C ASP A 446 16.99 16.71 34.34
N GLN A 447 16.78 15.59 33.65
CA GLN A 447 15.55 15.34 32.87
C GLN A 447 14.35 15.02 33.78
N LEU A 448 14.56 14.31 34.89
CA LEU A 448 13.54 13.96 35.89
C LEU A 448 13.12 15.17 36.74
N SER A 449 14.05 16.00 37.20
CA SER A 449 13.72 17.23 37.96
C SER A 449 12.86 18.21 37.15
N LYS A 450 13.03 18.26 35.82
CA LYS A 450 12.20 19.08 34.92
C LYS A 450 10.83 18.45 34.63
N TYR A 451 10.66 17.14 34.82
CA TYR A 451 9.38 16.45 34.67
C TYR A 451 8.48 16.68 35.88
N ASP A 452 9.04 16.57 37.10
CA ASP A 452 8.30 16.82 38.34
C ASP A 452 7.82 18.28 38.44
N ALA A 453 8.64 19.24 37.97
CA ALA A 453 8.24 20.65 37.91
C ALA A 453 7.08 20.95 36.94
N VAL A 454 6.88 20.12 35.91
CA VAL A 454 5.76 20.25 34.95
C VAL A 454 4.50 19.57 35.49
N ALA A 455 4.64 18.42 36.15
CA ALA A 455 3.55 17.72 36.81
C ALA A 455 2.99 18.49 38.03
N GLU A 456 3.84 19.19 38.79
CA GLU A 456 3.40 20.06 39.88
C GLU A 456 2.77 21.37 39.38
N GLY A 457 3.20 21.88 38.22
CA GLY A 457 2.64 23.07 37.58
C GLY A 457 1.23 22.89 37.00
N GLU A 458 0.87 21.67 36.60
CA GLU A 458 -0.49 21.34 36.13
C GLU A 458 -1.46 21.12 37.31
N ASN A 459 -1.02 20.56 38.43
CA ASN A 459 -1.86 20.38 39.62
C ASN A 459 -2.25 21.69 40.33
N ASN A 460 -1.56 22.80 40.05
CA ASN A 460 -1.83 24.09 40.69
C ASN A 460 -2.65 25.07 39.82
N LYS A 461 -3.12 24.62 38.64
CA LYS A 461 -4.04 25.39 37.77
C LYS A 461 -5.51 24.97 37.88
N ASP A 462 -5.78 23.86 38.56
CA ASP A 462 -7.13 23.37 38.87
C ASP A 462 -7.52 23.57 40.35
N ARG A 463 -6.97 24.61 41.00
CA ARG A 463 -7.44 25.13 42.30
C ARG A 463 -7.79 26.61 42.24
#